data_AF-A0A8J4X7H8-F1
#
_entry.id   AF-A0A8J4X7H8-F1
#
_cell.length_a   1.000
_cell.length_b   1.000
_cell.length_c   1.000
_cell.angle_alpha   90.00
_cell.angle_beta   90.00
_cell.angle_gamma   90.00
#
_symmetry.space_group_name_H-M   'P 1'
#
loop_
_entity.id
_entity.type
_entity.pdbx_description
1 polymer ?
#
loop_
_entity_poly.entity_id
_entity_poly.type
_entity_poly.pdbx_seq_one_letter_code
_entity_poly.pdbx_strand_id
1 'polypeptide(L)'
;QPFSSAGYQMFEVMRFAVEQINNSTTILPNISLGYEIFDYCLYNQNFPSILEMISDNGLINVSAQDSKHNVIGLIGPYDSTAALAITPLFTMDLIPM
;
A
#
# COMPACT_ATOMS: atom_id res chain seq x y z
N GLN A 1 15.07 7.34 -12.08
CA GLN A 1 15.64 7.29 -10.71
C GLN A 1 16.68 6.17 -10.66
N PRO A 2 17.82 6.32 -9.96
CA PRO A 2 18.76 5.21 -9.73
C PRO A 2 18.19 4.21 -8.71
N PHE A 3 18.60 2.95 -8.82
CA PHE A 3 18.20 1.88 -7.91
C PHE A 3 18.58 2.21 -6.45
N SER A 4 17.66 1.93 -5.52
CA SER A 4 17.88 2.11 -4.08
C SER A 4 18.02 0.77 -3.38
N SER A 5 19.22 0.47 -2.88
CA SER A 5 19.46 -0.73 -2.07
C SER A 5 18.62 -0.74 -0.79
N ALA A 6 18.42 0.42 -0.16
CA ALA A 6 17.61 0.53 1.05
C ALA A 6 16.12 0.27 0.75
N GLY A 7 15.61 0.82 -0.35
CA GLY A 7 14.23 0.58 -0.78
C GLY A 7 13.98 -0.90 -1.10
N TYR A 8 14.94 -1.55 -1.78
CA TYR A 8 14.85 -2.98 -2.05
C TYR A 8 14.88 -3.83 -0.76
N GLN A 9 15.69 -3.47 0.22
CA GLN A 9 15.69 -4.14 1.52
C GLN A 9 14.34 -3.98 2.26
N MET A 10 13.73 -2.79 2.21
CA MET A 10 12.39 -2.58 2.79
C MET A 10 11.33 -3.48 2.13
N PHE A 11 11.38 -3.61 0.80
CA PHE A 11 10.52 -4.56 0.06
C PHE A 11 10.73 -6.01 0.53
N GLU A 12 11.97 -6.47 0.63
CA GLU A 12 12.28 -7.83 1.07
C GLU A 12 11.83 -8.08 2.52
N VAL A 13 11.97 -7.09 3.41
CA VAL A 13 11.49 -7.17 4.80
C VAL A 13 9.97 -7.27 4.86
N MET A 14 9.23 -6.50 4.05
CA MET A 14 7.77 -6.60 3.99
C MET A 14 7.33 -7.99 3.53
N ARG A 15 7.92 -8.51 2.44
CA ARG A 15 7.64 -9.88 1.95
C ARG A 15 7.91 -10.93 3.04
N PHE A 16 9.07 -10.85 3.68
CA PHE A 16 9.45 -11.77 4.74
C PHE A 16 8.48 -11.70 5.93
N ALA A 17 8.11 -10.49 6.38
CA ALA A 17 7.19 -10.32 7.50
C ALA A 17 5.82 -10.96 7.22
N VAL A 18 5.27 -10.76 6.02
CA VAL A 18 4.01 -11.41 5.62
C VAL A 18 4.14 -12.93 5.58
N GLU A 19 5.27 -13.46 5.09
CA GLU A 19 5.53 -14.90 5.12
C GLU A 19 5.57 -15.45 6.55
N GLN A 20 6.22 -14.74 7.48
CA GLN A 20 6.25 -15.15 8.89
C GLN A 20 4.86 -15.08 9.54
N ILE A 21 4.06 -14.07 9.21
CA ILE A 21 2.67 -13.95 9.69
C ILE A 21 1.84 -15.13 9.19
N ASN A 22 1.89 -15.42 7.89
CA ASN A 22 1.10 -16.49 7.28
C ASN A 22 1.51 -17.90 7.76
N ASN A 23 2.75 -18.08 8.19
CA ASN A 23 3.23 -19.34 8.76
C ASN A 23 3.03 -19.43 10.29
N SER A 24 2.46 -18.40 10.91
CA SER A 24 2.20 -18.38 12.34
C SER A 24 0.89 -19.11 12.68
N THR A 25 0.93 -19.91 13.75
CA THR A 25 -0.29 -20.51 14.32
C THR A 25 -0.92 -19.62 15.40
N THR A 26 -0.27 -18.52 15.79
CA THR A 26 -0.73 -17.61 16.85
C THR A 26 -1.18 -16.26 16.32
N ILE A 27 -0.60 -15.80 15.21
CA ILE A 27 -0.94 -14.53 14.56
C ILE A 27 -1.77 -14.86 13.32
N LEU A 28 -3.02 -14.36 13.28
CA LEU A 28 -3.96 -14.59 12.17
C LEU A 28 -4.16 -16.08 11.80
N PRO A 29 -4.52 -16.96 12.76
CA PRO A 29 -4.72 -18.38 12.47
C PRO A 29 -5.83 -18.59 11.43
N ASN A 30 -5.57 -19.43 10.43
CA ASN A 30 -6.46 -19.73 9.30
C ASN A 30 -6.77 -18.53 8.38
N ILE A 31 -5.95 -17.48 8.42
CA ILE A 31 -6.04 -16.32 7.54
C ILE A 31 -4.70 -16.14 6.82
N SER A 32 -4.75 -15.90 5.51
CA SER A 32 -3.56 -15.53 4.73
C SER A 32 -3.60 -14.04 4.43
N LEU A 33 -2.54 -13.34 4.77
CA LEU A 33 -2.31 -11.96 4.42
C LEU A 33 -1.64 -11.88 3.03
N GLY A 34 -2.25 -11.11 2.14
CA GLY A 34 -1.67 -10.70 0.86
C GLY A 34 -1.06 -9.30 0.94
N TYR A 35 -0.35 -8.89 -0.12
CA TYR A 35 0.15 -7.53 -0.26
C TYR A 35 0.25 -7.15 -1.74
N GLU A 36 0.14 -5.84 -1.99
CA GLU A 36 0.51 -5.20 -3.25
C GLU A 36 1.62 -4.20 -2.93
N ILE A 37 2.77 -4.30 -3.61
CA ILE A 37 3.91 -3.40 -3.38
C ILE A 37 4.24 -2.69 -4.68
N PHE A 38 4.38 -1.38 -4.59
CA PHE A 38 4.68 -0.48 -5.70
C PHE A 38 5.88 0.40 -5.36
N ASP A 39 6.60 0.81 -6.41
CA ASP A 39 7.75 1.67 -6.27
C ASP A 39 7.32 3.14 -6.18
N TYR A 40 7.56 3.75 -5.02
CA TYR A 40 7.32 5.17 -4.75
C TYR A 40 8.54 5.99 -5.23
N CYS A 41 8.75 6.08 -6.55
CA CYS A 41 9.84 6.84 -7.16
C CYS A 41 9.46 8.32 -7.43
N LEU A 42 10.04 9.26 -6.67
CA LEU A 42 9.88 10.74 -6.81
C LEU A 42 8.42 11.26 -6.78
N TYR A 43 8.15 12.16 -5.83
CA TYR A 43 6.86 12.80 -5.55
C TYR A 43 5.94 13.11 -6.75
N ASN A 44 6.51 13.55 -7.88
CA ASN A 44 5.79 13.97 -9.07
C ASN A 44 5.46 12.84 -10.07
N GLN A 45 6.00 11.63 -9.90
CA GLN A 45 5.71 10.47 -10.76
C GLN A 45 4.86 9.40 -10.05
N ASN A 46 4.48 9.64 -8.79
CA ASN A 46 3.85 8.65 -7.92
C ASN A 46 2.32 8.64 -7.94
N PHE A 47 1.69 9.73 -8.37
CA PHE A 47 0.23 9.80 -8.45
C PHE A 47 -0.36 8.70 -9.33
N PRO A 48 0.17 8.37 -10.53
CA PRO A 48 -0.38 7.29 -11.35
C PRO A 48 -0.48 5.95 -10.62
N SER A 49 0.56 5.49 -9.93
CA SER A 49 0.56 4.21 -9.23
C SER A 49 -0.40 4.17 -8.05
N ILE A 50 -0.53 5.30 -7.32
CA ILE A 50 -1.47 5.41 -6.20
C ILE A 50 -2.91 5.47 -6.70
N LEU A 51 -3.15 6.24 -7.76
CA LEU A 51 -4.46 6.35 -8.41
C LEU A 51 -4.89 5.02 -9.03
N GLU A 52 -3.97 4.25 -9.60
CA GLU A 52 -4.23 2.89 -10.08
C GLU A 52 -4.66 1.98 -8.93
N MET A 53 -3.97 2.04 -7.79
CA MET A 53 -4.27 1.23 -6.61
C MET A 53 -5.65 1.52 -6.00
N ILE A 54 -6.07 2.79 -5.94
CA ILE A 54 -7.43 3.17 -5.48
C ILE A 54 -8.47 3.13 -6.61
N SER A 55 -8.09 2.73 -7.82
CA SER A 55 -9.05 2.60 -8.92
C SER A 55 -9.69 1.22 -8.93
N ASP A 56 -10.97 1.17 -9.25
CA ASP A 56 -11.67 -0.05 -9.61
C ASP A 56 -11.93 0.00 -11.12
N ASN A 57 -11.30 -0.90 -11.88
CA ASN A 57 -11.34 -0.92 -13.35
C ASN A 57 -10.95 0.42 -14.01
N GLY A 58 -9.98 1.14 -13.44
CA GLY A 58 -9.49 2.43 -13.96
C GLY A 58 -10.38 3.63 -13.62
N LEU A 59 -11.41 3.44 -12.78
CA LEU A 59 -12.26 4.50 -12.26
C LEU A 59 -12.04 4.65 -10.76
N ILE A 60 -11.86 5.89 -10.30
CA ILE A 60 -11.78 6.20 -8.87
C ILE A 60 -13.19 6.57 -8.42
N ASN A 61 -13.79 5.70 -7.61
CA ASN A 61 -15.14 5.93 -7.12
C ASN A 61 -15.07 6.77 -5.83
N VAL A 62 -15.25 8.08 -5.95
CA VAL A 62 -15.24 9.01 -4.80
C VAL A 62 -16.50 8.86 -3.93
N SER A 63 -17.46 8.03 -4.35
CA SER A 63 -18.66 7.71 -3.60
C SER A 63 -18.37 6.64 -2.55
N ALA A 64 -18.40 7.03 -1.28
CA ALA A 64 -18.13 6.20 -0.09
C ALA A 64 -19.03 4.96 0.10
N GLN A 65 -19.93 4.67 -0.84
CA GLN A 65 -20.91 3.58 -0.71
C GLN A 65 -20.48 2.27 -1.37
N ASP A 66 -19.48 2.27 -2.27
CA ASP A 66 -19.15 1.11 -3.09
C ASP A 66 -17.65 0.97 -3.46
N SER A 67 -16.70 1.59 -2.75
CA SER A 67 -15.26 1.37 -3.03
C SER A 67 -14.86 -0.05 -2.64
N LYS A 68 -14.86 -0.94 -3.62
CA LYS A 68 -14.68 -2.39 -3.47
C LYS A 68 -13.21 -2.75 -3.65
N HIS A 69 -12.33 -2.14 -2.86
CA HIS A 69 -10.91 -2.48 -2.88
C HIS A 69 -10.60 -3.53 -1.80
N ASN A 70 -9.72 -4.48 -2.12
CA ASN A 70 -9.31 -5.55 -1.19
C ASN A 70 -8.16 -5.12 -0.25
N VAL A 71 -7.80 -3.84 -0.27
CA VAL A 71 -6.73 -3.26 0.55
C VAL A 71 -7.32 -2.75 1.86
N ILE A 72 -6.81 -3.27 2.98
CA ILE A 72 -7.30 -2.94 4.34
C ILE A 72 -6.35 -2.00 5.11
N GLY A 73 -5.22 -1.64 4.51
CA GLY A 73 -4.23 -0.77 5.10
C GLY A 73 -3.06 -0.54 4.16
N LEU A 74 -2.35 0.56 4.38
CA LEU A 74 -1.15 0.94 3.63
C LEU A 74 0.04 1.05 4.59
N ILE A 75 1.23 0.62 4.14
CA ILE A 75 2.47 0.80 4.88
C ILE A 75 3.39 1.76 4.12
N GLY A 76 3.81 2.83 4.78
CA GLY A 76 4.66 3.87 4.21
C GLY A 76 3.86 5.03 3.59
N PRO A 77 4.47 5.84 2.71
CA PRO A 77 5.88 5.83 2.31
C PRO A 77 6.82 6.26 3.44
N TYR A 78 8.13 6.12 3.22
CA TYR A 78 9.15 6.40 4.23
C TYR A 78 9.28 7.89 4.60
N ASP A 79 9.06 8.81 3.67
CA ASP A 79 9.19 10.25 3.94
C ASP A 79 7.85 10.92 4.30
N SER A 80 7.92 11.86 5.25
CA SER A 80 6.71 12.51 5.78
C SER A 80 5.99 13.39 4.76
N THR A 81 6.72 14.04 3.85
CA THR A 81 6.13 14.90 2.82
C THR A 81 5.29 14.07 1.86
N ALA A 82 5.82 12.93 1.43
CA ALA A 82 5.11 11.96 0.63
C ALA A 82 3.89 11.38 1.33
N ALA A 83 4.05 10.95 2.59
CA ALA A 83 2.95 10.38 3.36
C ALA A 83 1.79 11.36 3.44
N LEU A 84 2.07 12.61 3.86
CA LEU A 84 1.07 13.67 3.94
C LEU A 84 0.41 13.99 2.59
N ALA A 85 1.13 13.88 1.49
CA ALA A 85 0.59 14.17 0.17
C ALA A 85 -0.40 13.11 -0.33
N ILE A 86 -0.29 11.87 0.15
CA ILE A 86 -1.15 10.76 -0.30
C ILE A 86 -2.22 10.42 0.73
N THR A 87 -2.05 10.76 2.01
CA THR A 87 -3.03 10.52 3.09
C THR A 87 -4.47 10.92 2.73
N PRO A 88 -4.74 12.08 2.07
CA PRO A 88 -6.10 12.45 1.71
C PRO A 88 -6.77 11.44 0.76
N LEU A 89 -6.01 10.75 -0.09
CA LEU A 89 -6.56 9.77 -1.04
C LEU A 89 -7.04 8.51 -0.32
N PHE A 90 -6.29 8.02 0.66
CA PHE A 90 -6.60 6.78 1.39
C PHE A 90 -7.61 6.99 2.52
N THR A 91 -7.59 8.17 3.15
CA THR A 91 -8.56 8.51 4.20
C THR A 91 -9.98 8.69 3.66
N MET A 92 -10.15 9.03 2.38
CA MET A 92 -11.45 9.03 1.71
C MET A 92 -12.09 7.63 1.69
N ASP A 93 -11.28 6.59 1.50
CA ASP A 93 -11.70 5.18 1.49
C ASP A 93 -11.61 4.50 2.87
N LEU A 94 -11.37 5.27 3.93
CA LEU A 94 -11.22 4.76 5.31
C LEU A 94 -10.08 3.72 5.44
N ILE A 95 -9.07 3.79 4.57
CA ILE A 95 -7.90 2.92 4.61
C ILE A 95 -6.88 3.51 5.61
N PRO A 96 -6.51 2.79 6.69
CA PRO A 96 -5.48 3.26 7.61
C PRO A 96 -4.10 3.26 6.94
N MET A 97 -3.34 4.32 7.20
CA MET A 97 -1.92 4.47 6.85
C MET A 97 -1.06 4.52 8.12
#